data_AF-A0A9X9A4Y6-F1
#
_entry.id   AF-A0A9X9A4Y6-F1
#
_cell.length_a   1.000
_cell.length_b   1.000
_cell.length_c   1.000
_cell.angle_alpha   90.00
_cell.angle_beta   90.00
_cell.angle_gamma   90.00
#
_symmetry.space_group_name_H-M   'P 1'
#
loop_
_entity.id
_entity.type
_entity.pdbx_description
1 polymer ?
#
loop_
_entity_poly.entity_id
_entity_poly.type
_entity_poly.pdbx_seq_one_letter_code
_entity_poly.pdbx_strand_id
1 'polypeptide(L)'
;LESGGVKGTGDSSKANPNKIKLTPEREKYYRMKIDEAKARGDYKEADNIRYNRHCEETKEPLERKEWDVKRENLRKSQERGREEEIKGRKALGEHLNRTLEDNNSGKVVTYTSSEGHLTRPD
;
A
#
# COMPACT_ATOMS: atom_id res chain seq x y z
N LEU A 1 9.48 20.74 42.91
CA LEU A 1 9.85 19.32 42.89
C LEU A 1 9.01 18.63 41.83
N GLU A 2 9.72 18.04 40.87
CA GLU A 2 9.20 17.27 39.75
C GLU A 2 8.46 16.02 40.20
N SER A 3 7.46 15.63 39.42
CA SER A 3 7.19 14.22 39.09
C SER A 3 6.54 14.26 37.70
N GLY A 4 7.18 13.84 36.62
CA GLY A 4 7.92 12.60 36.48
C GLY A 4 6.96 11.53 36.02
N GLY A 5 6.48 11.66 34.77
CA GLY A 5 5.56 10.72 34.13
C GLY A 5 5.88 10.62 32.65
N VAL A 6 7.01 9.98 32.34
CA VAL A 6 7.41 9.63 30.98
C VAL A 6 6.29 8.77 30.37
N LYS A 7 5.56 9.33 29.39
CA LYS A 7 4.68 8.55 28.53
C LYS A 7 5.56 7.57 27.78
N GLY A 8 5.43 6.29 28.15
CA GLY A 8 6.14 5.19 27.53
C GLY A 8 6.10 5.31 26.02
N THR A 9 7.27 5.40 25.42
CA THR A 9 7.53 5.15 24.01
C THR A 9 6.90 3.80 23.66
N GLY A 10 5.82 3.84 22.89
CA GLY A 10 5.21 2.64 22.35
C GLY A 10 6.27 1.91 21.53
N ASP A 11 6.60 0.69 21.96
CA ASP A 11 7.56 -0.18 21.31
C ASP A 11 6.93 -0.72 20.00
N SER A 12 6.83 0.14 19.00
CA SER A 12 6.28 -0.19 17.69
C SER A 12 7.36 -0.86 16.85
N SER A 13 7.77 -2.07 17.22
CA SER A 13 8.77 -2.82 16.46
C SER A 13 8.53 -4.31 16.52
N LYS A 14 7.35 -4.77 16.10
CA LYS A 14 7.26 -6.10 15.46
C LYS A 14 7.85 -5.99 14.05
N ALA A 15 9.14 -5.69 13.96
CA ALA A 15 9.86 -5.75 12.69
C ALA A 15 9.79 -7.19 12.21
N ASN A 16 9.22 -7.40 11.02
CA ASN A 16 9.13 -8.73 10.44
C ASN A 16 10.57 -9.22 10.20
N PRO A 17 11.03 -10.32 10.84
CA PRO A 17 12.43 -10.74 10.80
C PRO A 17 12.93 -11.05 9.39
N ASN A 18 12.00 -11.28 8.47
CA ASN A 18 12.28 -11.57 7.06
C ASN A 18 12.42 -10.33 6.19
N LYS A 19 12.13 -9.12 6.72
CA LYS A 19 12.24 -7.87 5.96
C LYS A 19 13.60 -7.19 6.18
N ILE A 20 14.23 -6.82 5.08
CA ILE A 20 15.41 -5.96 4.99
C ILE A 20 14.90 -4.54 4.76
N LYS A 21 15.37 -3.58 5.57
CA LYS A 21 15.04 -2.17 5.36
C LYS A 21 15.83 -1.65 4.15
N LEU A 22 15.14 -1.22 3.09
CA LEU A 22 15.77 -0.44 2.02
C LEU A 22 16.20 0.94 2.52
N THR A 23 17.22 1.51 1.88
CA THR A 23 17.55 2.92 2.10
C THR A 23 16.45 3.82 1.52
N PRO A 24 16.25 5.03 2.06
CA PRO A 24 15.27 5.98 1.52
C PRO A 24 15.45 6.27 0.02
N GLU A 25 16.69 6.30 -0.48
CA GLU A 25 17.01 6.53 -1.89
C GLU A 25 16.56 5.37 -2.76
N ARG A 26 16.76 4.13 -2.31
CA ARG A 26 16.31 2.92 -3.01
C ARG A 26 14.80 2.81 -3.03
N GLU A 27 14.15 3.12 -1.92
CA GLU A 27 12.70 3.17 -1.84
C GLU A 27 12.13 4.22 -2.80
N LYS A 28 12.72 5.42 -2.84
CA LYS A 28 12.35 6.48 -3.78
C LYS A 28 12.56 6.06 -5.24
N TYR A 29 13.67 5.40 -5.55
CA TYR A 29 13.96 4.88 -6.88
C TYR A 29 12.87 3.92 -7.36
N TYR A 30 12.52 2.91 -6.56
CA TYR A 30 11.50 1.93 -6.93
C TYR A 30 10.14 2.57 -7.15
N ARG A 31 9.75 3.51 -6.29
CA ARG A 31 8.47 4.24 -6.43
C ARG A 31 8.39 5.04 -7.71
N MET A 32 9.44 5.79 -8.02
CA MET A 32 9.52 6.59 -9.24
C MET A 32 9.39 5.70 -10.48
N LYS A 33 10.06 4.54 -10.50
CA LYS A 33 9.97 3.60 -11.61
C LYS A 33 8.61 2.94 -11.75
N ILE A 34 7.94 2.62 -10.64
CA ILE A 34 6.56 2.12 -10.66
C ILE A 34 5.61 3.17 -11.23
N ASP A 35 5.73 4.43 -10.78
CA ASP A 35 4.91 5.53 -11.25
C ASP A 35 5.13 5.82 -12.74
N GLU A 36 6.39 5.84 -13.20
CA GLU A 36 6.75 6.00 -14.62
C GLU A 36 6.18 4.87 -15.50
N ALA A 37 6.22 3.62 -15.02
CA ALA A 37 5.64 2.49 -15.75
C ALA A 37 4.11 2.59 -15.84
N LYS A 38 3.45 2.92 -14.73
CA LYS A 38 1.99 3.14 -14.69
C LYS A 38 1.56 4.32 -15.57
N ALA A 39 2.29 5.44 -15.55
CA ALA A 39 1.99 6.60 -16.37
C ALA A 39 2.08 6.31 -17.88
N ARG A 40 2.94 5.36 -18.26
CA ARG A 40 3.03 4.83 -19.64
C ARG A 40 1.99 3.76 -19.98
N GLY A 41 1.18 3.34 -19.00
CA GLY A 41 0.23 2.23 -19.15
C GLY A 41 0.86 0.83 -19.10
N ASP A 42 2.14 0.72 -18.77
CA ASP A 42 2.85 -0.56 -18.68
C ASP A 42 2.73 -1.16 -17.27
N TYR A 43 1.55 -1.69 -16.97
CA TYR A 43 1.27 -2.29 -15.66
C TYR A 43 2.09 -3.56 -15.41
N LYS A 44 2.49 -4.28 -16.47
CA LYS A 44 3.34 -5.48 -16.33
C LYS A 44 4.73 -5.08 -15.86
N GLU A 45 5.29 -4.01 -16.41
CA GLU A 45 6.59 -3.51 -15.97
C GLU A 45 6.52 -2.92 -14.55
N ALA A 46 5.45 -2.21 -14.22
CA ALA A 46 5.21 -1.77 -12.84
C ALA A 46 5.20 -2.97 -11.86
N ASP A 47 4.68 -4.12 -12.30
CA ASP A 47 4.63 -5.32 -11.49
C ASP A 47 5.96 -6.06 -11.38
N ASN A 48 6.76 -6.06 -12.44
CA ASN A 48 8.14 -6.53 -12.41
C ASN A 48 8.98 -5.71 -11.42
N ILE A 49 8.87 -4.38 -11.48
CA ILE A 49 9.62 -3.48 -10.60
C ILE A 49 9.25 -3.71 -9.13
N ARG A 50 7.96 -3.94 -8.82
CA ARG A 50 7.51 -4.28 -7.46
C ARG A 50 8.04 -5.63 -6.99
N TYR A 51 8.17 -6.60 -7.89
CA TYR A 51 8.82 -7.88 -7.56
C TYR A 51 10.31 -7.69 -7.26
N ASN A 52 11.02 -6.89 -8.06
CA ASN A 52 12.44 -6.58 -7.81
C ASN A 52 12.63 -5.91 -6.44
N ARG A 53 11.74 -4.97 -6.09
CA ARG A 53 11.71 -4.36 -4.75
C ARG A 53 11.48 -5.42 -3.66
N HIS A 54 10.52 -6.35 -3.85
CA HIS A 54 10.26 -7.44 -2.91
C HIS A 54 11.48 -8.34 -2.69
N CYS A 55 12.24 -8.62 -3.76
CA CYS A 55 13.49 -9.39 -3.69
C CYS A 55 14.58 -8.69 -2.88
N GLU A 56 14.70 -7.37 -2.95
CA GLU A 56 15.67 -6.62 -2.15
C GLU A 56 15.21 -6.44 -0.69
N GLU A 57 13.90 -6.28 -0.47
CA GLU A 57 13.30 -6.08 0.85
C GLU A 57 13.11 -7.36 1.65
N THR A 58 13.31 -8.55 1.07
CA THR A 58 12.99 -9.82 1.73
C THR A 58 14.18 -10.78 1.68
N LYS A 59 14.57 -11.33 2.84
CA LYS A 59 15.68 -12.30 2.94
C LYS A 59 15.44 -13.56 2.10
N GLU A 60 14.22 -14.08 2.15
CA GLU A 60 13.75 -15.21 1.35
C GLU A 60 12.54 -14.73 0.53
N PRO A 61 12.79 -14.16 -0.65
CA PRO A 61 11.69 -13.67 -1.47
C PRO A 61 10.87 -14.82 -2.03
N LEU A 62 9.62 -14.50 -2.36
CA LEU A 62 8.72 -15.48 -2.97
C LEU A 62 9.23 -15.79 -4.38
N GLU A 63 9.02 -17.03 -4.82
CA GLU A 63 9.23 -17.35 -6.22
C GLU A 63 8.32 -16.49 -7.10
N ARG A 64 8.82 -16.14 -8.29
CA ARG A 64 8.10 -15.25 -9.20
C ARG A 64 6.68 -15.74 -9.51
N LYS A 65 6.52 -17.06 -9.70
CA LYS A 65 5.24 -17.69 -9.97
C LYS A 65 4.25 -17.51 -8.81
N GLU A 66 4.70 -17.70 -7.59
CA GLU A 66 3.86 -17.51 -6.40
C GLU A 66 3.50 -16.05 -6.18
N TRP A 67 4.43 -15.14 -6.45
CA TRP A 67 4.20 -13.70 -6.40
C TRP A 67 3.11 -13.27 -7.38
N ASP A 68 3.20 -13.72 -8.64
CA ASP A 68 2.23 -13.39 -9.68
C ASP A 68 0.82 -13.91 -9.30
N VAL A 69 0.72 -15.13 -8.75
CA VAL A 69 -0.54 -15.69 -8.24
C VAL A 69 -1.11 -14.85 -7.09
N LYS A 70 -0.30 -14.47 -6.10
CA LYS A 70 -0.74 -13.64 -4.98
C LYS A 70 -1.23 -12.27 -5.45
N ARG A 71 -0.54 -11.68 -6.41
CA ARG A 71 -0.90 -10.40 -7.02
C ARG A 71 -2.24 -10.47 -7.78
N GLU A 72 -2.44 -11.52 -8.56
CA GLU A 72 -3.70 -11.72 -9.27
C GLU A 72 -4.87 -11.93 -8.30
N ASN A 73 -4.67 -12.72 -7.24
CA ASN A 73 -5.68 -12.91 -6.20
C ASN A 73 -6.01 -11.60 -5.47
N LEU A 74 -5.00 -10.78 -5.17
CA LEU A 74 -5.20 -9.45 -4.58
C LEU A 74 -6.03 -8.56 -5.52
N ARG A 75 -5.72 -8.53 -6.81
CA ARG A 75 -6.47 -7.76 -7.80
C ARG A 75 -7.94 -8.19 -7.87
N LYS A 76 -8.21 -9.49 -7.94
CA LYS A 76 -9.58 -10.04 -7.92
C LYS A 76 -10.32 -9.70 -6.63
N SER A 77 -9.63 -9.77 -5.49
CA SER A 77 -10.23 -9.40 -4.20
C SER A 77 -10.57 -7.91 -4.14
N GLN A 78 -9.72 -7.04 -4.68
CA GLN A 78 -9.99 -5.60 -4.75
C GLN A 78 -11.17 -5.29 -5.68
N GLU A 79 -11.25 -5.96 -6.82
CA GLU A 79 -12.36 -5.82 -7.77
C GLU A 79 -13.68 -6.24 -7.14
N ARG A 80 -13.73 -7.43 -6.51
CA ARG A 80 -14.90 -7.88 -5.76
C ARG A 80 -15.27 -6.91 -4.64
N GLY A 81 -14.28 -6.40 -3.91
CA GLY A 81 -14.50 -5.41 -2.85
C GLY A 81 -15.19 -4.15 -3.38
N ARG A 82 -14.74 -3.64 -4.53
CA ARG A 82 -15.37 -2.48 -5.20
C ARG A 82 -16.80 -2.78 -5.64
N GLU A 83 -17.06 -3.95 -6.19
CA GLU A 83 -18.41 -4.34 -6.62
C GLU A 83 -19.39 -4.40 -5.43
N GLU A 84 -18.98 -5.03 -4.33
CA GLU A 84 -19.80 -5.11 -3.11
C GLU A 84 -20.00 -3.73 -2.47
N GLU A 85 -18.98 -2.86 -2.50
CA GLU A 85 -19.11 -1.48 -2.03
C GLU A 85 -20.14 -0.70 -2.86
N ILE A 86 -20.06 -0.76 -4.19
CA ILE A 86 -21.01 -0.10 -5.10
C ILE A 86 -22.43 -0.60 -4.83
N LYS A 87 -22.60 -1.91 -4.67
CA LYS A 87 -23.89 -2.54 -4.38
C LYS A 87 -24.44 -2.08 -3.02
N GLY A 88 -23.62 -2.09 -1.97
CA GLY A 88 -24.01 -1.63 -0.64
C GLY A 88 -24.37 -0.14 -0.62
N ARG A 89 -23.59 0.69 -1.32
CA ARG A 89 -23.84 2.12 -1.45
C ARG A 89 -25.15 2.40 -2.16
N LYS A 90 -25.43 1.68 -3.25
CA LYS A 90 -26.71 1.78 -3.97
C LYS A 90 -27.89 1.41 -3.07
N ALA A 91 -27.83 0.26 -2.40
CA ALA A 91 -28.90 -0.19 -1.51
C ALA A 91 -29.15 0.78 -0.35
N LEU A 92 -28.08 1.34 0.23
CA LEU A 92 -28.21 2.33 1.30
C LEU A 92 -28.75 3.67 0.80
N GLY A 93 -28.37 4.10 -0.41
CA GLY A 93 -28.91 5.29 -1.05
C GLY A 93 -30.41 5.17 -1.34
N GLU A 94 -30.86 4.02 -1.83
CA GLU A 94 -32.28 3.70 -2.02
C GLU A 94 -33.05 3.72 -0.68
N HIS A 95 -32.49 3.10 0.36
CA HIS A 95 -33.12 3.10 1.70
C HIS A 95 -33.25 4.49 2.31
N LEU A 96 -32.24 5.34 2.15
CA LEU A 96 -32.23 6.72 2.66
C LEU A 96 -32.89 7.73 1.71
N ASN A 97 -33.35 7.28 0.53
CA ASN A 97 -33.87 8.11 -0.56
C ASN A 97 -32.94 9.29 -0.91
N ARG A 98 -31.62 9.03 -0.96
CA ARG A 98 -30.60 10.02 -1.33
C ARG A 98 -29.40 9.38 -2.02
N THR A 99 -28.71 10.13 -2.86
CA THR A 99 -27.43 9.71 -3.44
C THR A 99 -26.32 9.77 -2.39
N LEU A 100 -25.49 8.72 -2.33
CA LEU A 100 -24.28 8.69 -1.51
C LEU A 100 -23.05 8.82 -2.41
N GLU A 101 -22.16 9.74 -2.04
CA GLU A 101 -20.93 10.00 -2.80
C GLU A 101 -19.87 8.91 -2.58
N ASP A 102 -18.99 8.78 -3.57
CA ASP A 102 -17.79 7.96 -3.46
C ASP A 102 -16.68 8.73 -2.74
N ASN A 103 -16.49 8.45 -1.46
CA ASN A 103 -15.41 9.07 -0.70
C ASN A 103 -14.07 8.32 -0.87
N ASN A 104 -14.06 7.18 -1.57
CA ASN A 104 -12.87 6.37 -1.83
C ASN A 104 -12.14 6.79 -3.12
N SER A 105 -12.75 7.62 -3.97
CA SER A 105 -12.09 8.24 -5.14
C SER A 105 -11.27 9.50 -4.81
N GLY A 106 -11.07 9.80 -3.52
CA GLY A 106 -10.33 10.97 -3.06
C GLY A 106 -8.83 10.92 -3.37
N LYS A 107 -8.14 12.05 -3.16
CA LYS A 107 -6.70 12.16 -3.36
C LYS A 107 -5.96 11.20 -2.41
N VAL A 108 -5.02 10.43 -2.97
CA VAL A 108 -4.12 9.57 -2.18
C VAL A 108 -3.35 10.43 -1.18
N VAL A 109 -3.49 10.12 0.11
CA VAL A 109 -2.77 10.82 1.19
C VAL A 109 -1.34 10.30 1.25
N THR A 110 -0.39 11.23 1.26
CA THR A 110 1.04 10.95 1.38
C THR A 110 1.60 11.64 2.62
N TYR A 111 2.36 10.93 3.43
CA TYR A 111 2.99 11.47 4.64
C TYR A 111 4.51 11.25 4.58
N THR A 112 5.32 12.25 4.93
CA THR A 112 6.77 12.05 5.08
C THR A 112 7.11 12.05 6.56
N SER A 113 7.74 10.98 7.05
CA SER A 113 8.19 10.90 8.44
C SER A 113 9.34 11.87 8.71
N SER A 114 9.60 12.15 9.99
CA SER A 114 10.77 12.93 10.42
C SER A 114 12.11 12.29 10.02
N GLU A 115 12.12 10.98 9.76
CA GLU A 115 13.27 10.20 9.28
C GLU A 115 13.40 10.24 7.74
N GLY A 116 12.51 10.94 7.04
CA GLY A 116 12.55 11.10 5.58
C GLY A 116 11.85 9.98 4.79
N HIS A 117 11.15 9.06 5.46
CA HIS A 117 10.40 8.01 4.78
C HIS A 117 9.05 8.53 4.29
N LEU A 118 8.81 8.46 2.99
CA LEU A 118 7.51 8.76 2.40
C LEU A 118 6.59 7.55 2.63
N THR A 119 5.43 7.72 3.24
CA THR A 119 4.38 6.71 3.38
C THR A 119 3.24 7.09 2.44
N ARG A 120 3.00 6.26 1.42
CA ARG A 120 1.85 6.39 0.51
C ARG A 120 1.42 5.00 0.00
N PRO A 121 0.13 4.80 -0.32
CA PRO A 121 -0.33 3.64 -1.06
C PRO A 121 0.43 3.46 -2.40
N ASP A 122 0.70 2.21 -2.77
CA ASP A 122 1.36 1.77 -4.00
C ASP A 122 0.44 1.65 -5.22
#